data_AF-A0A9D6IAQ0-F1
#
_entry.id   AF-A0A9D6IAQ0-F1
#
_cell.length_a   1.000
_cell.length_b   1.000
_cell.length_c   1.000
_cell.angle_alpha   90.00
_cell.angle_beta   90.00
_cell.angle_gamma   90.00
#
_symmetry.space_group_name_H-M   'P 1'
#
loop_
_entity.id
_entity.type
_entity.pdbx_description
1 polymer ?
#
loop_
_entity_poly.entity_id
_entity_poly.type
_entity_poly.pdbx_seq_one_letter_code
_entity_poly.pdbx_strand_id
1 'polypeptide(L)'
;MNIKKILAKKIPQLSKRQRFIIAVLILSAGLFFSEYQFGKGGVFLVFLLALLTPVLLFISNYRDIKENFSPYLFILPFFYSLSFGLFYFLVPARFLSRMLITSLYALGLYSLFLSQNIFTVASIRTIALLSGGRIVSLVITIVSYFFLTNIAFSLRLSILPTGFLIFIFSFFLVLQSLDCSFFNRIFLHHNWTFPGLAG
;
A
#
# COMPACT_ATOMS: atom_id res chain seq x y z
N MET A 1 40.71 0.29 3.55
CA MET A 1 39.96 1.47 3.05
C MET A 1 38.46 1.16 3.13
N ASN A 2 37.71 1.95 3.88
CA ASN A 2 36.51 1.49 4.60
C ASN A 2 35.21 1.69 3.78
N ILE A 3 34.75 0.64 3.09
CA ILE A 3 33.52 0.62 2.26
C ILE A 3 32.27 1.07 3.05
N LYS A 4 32.23 0.81 4.37
CA LYS A 4 31.13 1.25 5.25
C LYS A 4 31.00 2.78 5.36
N LYS A 5 32.11 3.53 5.25
CA LYS A 5 32.09 5.01 5.35
C LYS A 5 31.56 5.68 4.07
N ILE A 6 31.70 5.05 2.91
CA ILE A 6 31.14 5.58 1.64
C ILE A 6 29.62 5.35 1.60
N LEU A 7 29.14 4.20 2.08
CA LEU A 7 27.72 3.91 2.23
C LEU A 7 27.05 4.79 3.31
N ALA A 8 27.72 5.07 4.42
CA ALA A 8 27.18 5.92 5.48
C ALA A 8 27.14 7.43 5.14
N LYS A 9 27.95 7.89 4.18
CA LYS A 9 28.05 9.31 3.79
C LYS A 9 27.14 9.71 2.63
N LYS A 10 26.54 8.74 1.92
CA LYS A 10 25.71 8.95 0.73
C LYS A 10 24.25 8.51 0.88
N ILE A 11 23.80 8.25 2.10
CA ILE A 11 22.37 8.35 2.42
C ILE A 11 22.24 9.79 2.89
N PRO A 12 21.72 10.72 2.06
CA PRO A 12 21.41 12.04 2.59
C PRO A 12 20.49 11.82 3.79
N GLN A 13 20.49 12.76 4.73
CA GLN A 13 19.44 12.86 5.74
C GLN A 13 18.10 13.15 5.04
N LEU A 14 17.59 12.17 4.28
CA LEU A 14 16.32 12.23 3.61
C LEU A 14 15.28 12.26 4.72
N SER A 15 14.57 13.38 4.77
CA SER A 15 13.38 13.52 5.60
C SER A 15 12.45 12.34 5.33
N LYS A 16 11.73 11.84 6.35
CA LYS A 16 10.83 10.68 6.20
C LYS A 16 9.92 10.79 4.97
N ARG A 17 9.48 12.01 4.66
CA ARG A 17 8.65 12.36 3.50
C ARG A 17 9.35 12.17 2.16
N GLN A 18 10.63 12.53 2.04
CA GLN A 18 11.40 12.33 0.80
C GLN A 18 11.61 10.84 0.48
N ARG A 19 11.73 9.98 1.49
CA ARG A 19 11.85 8.53 1.28
C ARG A 19 10.57 7.93 0.69
N PHE A 20 9.40 8.40 1.13
CA PHE A 20 8.14 8.01 0.53
C PHE A 20 8.05 8.46 -0.93
N ILE A 21 8.40 9.71 -1.21
CA ILE A 21 8.37 10.26 -2.58
C ILE A 21 9.29 9.44 -3.49
N ILE A 22 10.52 9.14 -3.06
CA ILE A 22 11.47 8.33 -3.83
C ILE A 22 10.90 6.93 -4.08
N ALA A 23 10.32 6.28 -3.07
CA ALA A 23 9.75 4.94 -3.24
C ALA A 23 8.56 4.94 -4.21
N VAL A 24 7.68 5.94 -4.12
CA VAL A 24 6.54 6.13 -5.03
C VAL A 24 7.02 6.38 -6.45
N LEU A 25 8.05 7.23 -6.63
CA LEU A 25 8.62 7.51 -7.95
C LEU A 25 9.25 6.26 -8.57
N ILE A 26 10.00 5.47 -7.79
CA ILE A 26 10.60 4.22 -8.26
C ILE A 26 9.52 3.22 -8.69
N LEU A 27 8.48 3.03 -7.88
CA LEU A 27 7.38 2.11 -8.19
C LEU A 27 6.58 2.58 -9.41
N SER A 28 6.26 3.88 -9.49
CA SER A 28 5.54 4.48 -10.62
C SER A 28 6.33 4.39 -11.92
N ALA A 29 7.64 4.68 -11.89
CA ALA A 29 8.52 4.50 -13.03
C ALA A 29 8.59 3.02 -13.44
N GLY A 30 8.72 2.11 -12.47
CA GLY A 30 8.73 0.66 -12.73
C GLY A 30 7.45 0.19 -13.42
N LEU A 31 6.29 0.67 -12.99
CA LEU A 31 5.00 0.37 -13.62
C LEU A 31 4.95 0.89 -15.07
N PHE A 32 5.45 2.10 -15.32
CA PHE A 32 5.54 2.67 -16.67
C PHE A 32 6.49 1.89 -17.59
N PHE A 33 7.67 1.49 -17.09
CA PHE A 33 8.66 0.70 -17.86
C PHE A 33 8.20 -0.73 -18.14
N SER A 34 7.45 -1.34 -17.21
CA SER A 34 6.92 -2.70 -17.35
C SER A 34 6.10 -2.86 -18.63
N GLU A 35 5.35 -1.83 -19.04
CA GLU A 35 4.53 -1.89 -20.24
C GLU A 35 5.31 -1.55 -21.52
N TYR A 36 6.26 -0.59 -21.46
CA TYR A 36 7.02 -0.16 -22.64
C TYR A 36 7.86 -1.29 -23.23
N GLN A 37 8.50 -2.11 -22.39
CA GLN A 37 9.43 -3.14 -22.85
C GLN A 37 8.84 -4.54 -23.00
N PHE A 38 7.79 -4.91 -22.26
CA PHE A 38 7.48 -6.33 -22.06
C PHE A 38 6.10 -6.83 -22.51
N GLY A 39 5.15 -5.99 -22.94
CA GLY A 39 3.89 -6.44 -23.55
C GLY A 39 3.20 -7.62 -22.84
N LYS A 40 3.44 -8.87 -23.29
CA LYS A 40 2.95 -10.11 -22.69
C LYS A 40 3.72 -10.60 -21.45
N GLY A 41 5.02 -10.34 -21.35
CA GLY A 41 5.87 -10.67 -20.18
C GLY A 41 5.77 -9.66 -19.04
N GLY A 42 5.09 -8.52 -19.26
CA GLY A 42 4.93 -7.46 -18.27
C GLY A 42 4.12 -7.89 -17.04
N VAL A 43 3.30 -8.94 -17.15
CA VAL A 43 2.55 -9.49 -16.02
C VAL A 43 3.50 -9.97 -14.92
N PHE A 44 4.62 -10.61 -15.28
CA PHE A 44 5.63 -11.05 -14.31
C PHE A 44 6.28 -9.85 -13.59
N LEU A 45 6.58 -8.78 -14.34
CA LEU A 45 7.11 -7.54 -13.76
C LEU A 45 6.11 -6.87 -12.81
N VAL A 46 4.82 -6.89 -13.12
CA VAL A 46 3.79 -6.37 -12.22
C VAL A 46 3.69 -7.18 -10.93
N PHE A 47 3.77 -8.51 -11.01
CA PHE A 47 3.85 -9.34 -9.80
C PHE A 47 5.09 -9.03 -8.97
N LEU A 48 6.24 -8.85 -9.63
CA LEU A 48 7.48 -8.45 -8.97
C LEU A 48 7.34 -7.08 -8.31
N LEU A 49 6.77 -6.09 -8.99
CA LEU A 49 6.47 -4.75 -8.47
C LEU A 49 5.51 -4.80 -7.28
N ALA A 50 4.47 -5.63 -7.36
CA ALA A 50 3.52 -5.82 -6.27
C ALA A 50 4.20 -6.35 -5.02
N LEU A 51 5.10 -7.34 -5.14
CA LEU A 51 5.91 -7.85 -4.04
C LEU A 51 6.97 -6.84 -3.55
N LEU A 52 7.51 -6.03 -4.46
CA LEU A 52 8.50 -5.00 -4.13
C LEU A 52 7.87 -3.85 -3.32
N THR A 53 6.58 -3.56 -3.53
CA THR A 53 5.84 -2.48 -2.87
C THR A 53 5.85 -2.59 -1.33
N PRO A 54 5.46 -3.71 -0.69
CA PRO A 54 5.53 -3.85 0.76
C PRO A 54 6.98 -3.82 1.28
N VAL A 55 7.95 -4.32 0.49
CA VAL A 55 9.38 -4.24 0.84
C VAL A 55 9.87 -2.79 0.87
N LEU A 56 9.52 -1.98 -0.14
CA LEU A 56 9.86 -0.55 -0.15
C LEU A 56 9.15 0.20 0.97
N LEU A 57 7.90 -0.15 1.28
CA LEU A 57 7.19 0.42 2.42
C LEU A 57 7.96 0.11 3.71
N PHE A 58 8.37 -1.14 3.91
CA PHE A 58 9.15 -1.56 5.07
C PHE A 58 10.48 -0.79 5.17
N ILE A 59 11.22 -0.65 4.07
CA ILE A 59 12.48 0.10 4.03
C ILE A 59 12.25 1.58 4.35
N SER A 60 11.18 2.19 3.81
CA SER A 60 10.86 3.60 4.04
C SER A 60 10.46 3.87 5.49
N ASN A 61 9.71 2.93 6.10
CA ASN A 61 9.16 3.03 7.46
C ASN A 61 9.96 2.25 8.51
N TYR A 62 11.16 1.73 8.20
CA TYR A 62 11.92 0.80 9.06
C TYR A 62 12.09 1.30 10.51
N ARG A 63 12.26 2.63 10.68
CA ARG A 63 12.43 3.24 12.01
C ARG A 63 11.18 3.21 12.87
N ASP A 64 10.00 3.34 12.26
CA ASP A 64 8.72 3.41 12.97
C ASP A 64 8.10 2.00 13.15
N ILE A 65 8.35 1.08 12.21
CA ILE A 65 7.83 -0.31 12.27
C ILE A 65 8.53 -1.15 13.34
N LYS A 66 9.78 -0.83 13.70
CA LYS A 66 10.56 -1.60 14.69
C LYS A 66 9.90 -1.60 16.08
N GLU A 67 9.09 -0.60 16.38
CA GLU A 67 8.43 -0.44 17.69
C GLU A 67 7.03 -1.09 17.72
N ASN A 68 6.34 -1.21 16.59
CA ASN A 68 5.05 -1.88 16.49
C ASN A 68 4.91 -2.61 15.14
N PHE A 69 5.01 -3.93 15.18
CA PHE A 69 4.92 -4.77 13.99
C PHE A 69 3.50 -5.25 13.78
N SER A 70 2.77 -4.63 12.85
CA SER A 70 1.49 -5.13 12.36
C SER A 70 1.66 -5.65 10.92
N PRO A 71 1.60 -6.98 10.69
CA PRO A 71 1.80 -7.55 9.36
C PRO A 71 0.70 -7.15 8.37
N TYR A 72 -0.48 -6.78 8.88
CA TYR A 72 -1.63 -6.36 8.08
C TYR A 72 -1.33 -5.09 7.28
N LEU A 73 -0.54 -4.15 7.79
CA LEU A 73 -0.17 -2.90 7.10
C LEU A 73 0.47 -3.10 5.70
N PHE A 74 1.05 -4.27 5.45
CA PHE A 74 1.70 -4.62 4.19
C PHE A 74 0.77 -5.25 3.15
N ILE A 75 -0.36 -5.81 3.59
CA ILE A 75 -1.34 -6.49 2.72
C ILE A 75 -1.97 -5.50 1.74
N LEU A 76 -2.40 -4.33 2.22
CA LEU A 76 -3.03 -3.31 1.38
C LEU A 76 -2.12 -2.76 0.27
N PRO A 77 -0.87 -2.32 0.54
CA PRO A 77 0.05 -1.85 -0.51
C PRO A 77 0.29 -2.91 -1.59
N PHE A 78 0.40 -4.18 -1.19
CA PHE A 78 0.55 -5.29 -2.12
C PHE A 78 -0.65 -5.40 -3.06
N PHE A 79 -1.87 -5.48 -2.51
CA PHE A 79 -3.08 -5.58 -3.31
C PHE A 79 -3.31 -4.33 -4.17
N TYR A 80 -3.05 -3.13 -3.66
CA TYR A 80 -3.15 -1.90 -4.44
C TYR A 80 -2.24 -1.93 -5.68
N SER A 81 -0.97 -2.30 -5.49
CA SER A 81 -0.03 -2.35 -6.62
C SER A 81 -0.35 -3.48 -7.60
N LEU A 82 -0.81 -4.62 -7.11
CA LEU A 82 -1.27 -5.71 -7.96
C LEU A 82 -2.48 -5.28 -8.81
N SER A 83 -3.47 -4.63 -8.18
CA SER A 83 -4.70 -4.18 -8.82
C SER A 83 -4.40 -3.19 -9.95
N PHE A 84 -3.63 -2.14 -9.65
CA PHE A 84 -3.27 -1.13 -10.64
C PHE A 84 -2.39 -1.69 -11.76
N GLY A 85 -1.40 -2.53 -11.43
CA GLY A 85 -0.52 -3.11 -12.43
C GLY A 85 -1.25 -4.05 -13.39
N LEU A 86 -2.14 -4.91 -12.88
CA LEU A 86 -2.94 -5.80 -13.73
C LEU A 86 -3.99 -5.02 -14.55
N PHE A 87 -4.62 -4.02 -13.96
CA PHE A 87 -5.60 -3.18 -14.65
C PHE A 87 -4.93 -2.36 -15.76
N TYR A 88 -3.68 -1.95 -15.57
CA TYR A 88 -2.88 -1.26 -16.58
C TYR A 88 -2.77 -2.03 -17.90
N PHE A 89 -2.70 -3.38 -17.85
CA PHE A 89 -2.66 -4.23 -19.05
C PHE A 89 -4.00 -4.40 -19.75
N LEU A 90 -5.12 -4.20 -19.05
CA LEU A 90 -6.47 -4.30 -19.63
C LEU A 90 -6.85 -3.05 -20.41
N VAL A 91 -6.28 -1.90 -20.03
CA VAL A 91 -6.63 -0.62 -20.65
C VAL A 91 -5.86 -0.46 -21.96
N PRO A 92 -6.51 0.01 -23.04
CA PRO A 92 -5.82 0.25 -24.30
C PRO A 92 -4.62 1.18 -24.12
N ALA A 93 -3.51 0.81 -24.78
CA ALA A 93 -2.19 1.44 -24.77
C ALA A 93 -2.16 2.85 -25.42
N ARG A 94 -3.10 3.72 -25.07
CA ARG A 94 -3.10 5.12 -25.47
C ARG A 94 -2.21 5.89 -24.50
N PHE A 95 -1.44 6.85 -25.02
CA PHE A 95 -0.53 7.64 -24.18
C PHE A 95 -1.27 8.36 -23.04
N LEU A 96 -2.48 8.88 -23.30
CA LEU A 96 -3.28 9.60 -22.32
C LEU A 96 -3.80 8.69 -21.20
N SER A 97 -4.27 7.47 -21.51
CA SER A 97 -4.73 6.51 -20.48
C SER A 97 -3.56 6.05 -19.61
N ARG A 98 -2.39 5.80 -20.22
CA ARG A 98 -1.16 5.46 -19.52
C ARG A 98 -0.76 6.55 -18.52
N MET A 99 -0.71 7.80 -18.96
CA MET A 99 -0.34 8.93 -18.10
C MET A 99 -1.33 9.11 -16.95
N LEU A 100 -2.63 8.96 -17.21
CA LEU A 100 -3.69 9.09 -16.20
C LEU A 100 -3.57 7.99 -15.15
N ILE A 101 -3.46 6.72 -15.56
CA ILE A 101 -3.41 5.60 -14.60
C ILE A 101 -2.09 5.61 -13.81
N THR A 102 -0.96 5.93 -14.44
CA THR A 102 0.32 6.07 -13.72
C THR A 102 0.29 7.21 -12.71
N SER A 103 -0.35 8.34 -13.05
CA SER A 103 -0.53 9.45 -12.10
C SER A 103 -1.44 9.06 -10.93
N LEU A 104 -2.56 8.39 -11.22
CA LEU A 104 -3.49 7.91 -10.20
C LEU A 104 -2.80 6.86 -9.28
N TYR A 105 -2.01 5.96 -9.88
CA TYR A 105 -1.21 4.98 -9.16
C TYR A 105 -0.25 5.67 -8.19
N ALA A 106 0.53 6.65 -8.66
CA ALA A 106 1.49 7.37 -7.83
C ALA A 106 0.81 8.14 -6.68
N LEU A 107 -0.29 8.83 -6.95
CA LEU A 107 -1.04 9.60 -5.94
C LEU A 107 -1.62 8.67 -4.86
N GLY A 108 -2.27 7.58 -5.26
CA GLY A 108 -2.83 6.63 -4.29
C GLY A 108 -1.74 5.89 -3.51
N LEU A 109 -0.60 5.54 -4.13
CA LEU A 109 0.51 4.89 -3.45
C LEU A 109 1.18 5.81 -2.42
N TYR A 110 1.35 7.09 -2.74
CA TYR A 110 1.84 8.09 -1.78
C TYR A 110 0.88 8.26 -0.60
N SER A 111 -0.42 8.36 -0.88
CA SER A 111 -1.47 8.50 0.13
C SER A 111 -1.54 7.27 1.04
N LEU A 112 -1.33 6.08 0.47
CA LEU A 112 -1.21 4.82 1.20
C LEU A 112 0.03 4.82 2.10
N PHE A 113 1.21 5.15 1.58
CA PHE A 113 2.44 5.16 2.39
C PHE A 113 2.35 6.13 3.58
N LEU A 114 1.69 7.28 3.39
CA LEU A 114 1.45 8.24 4.46
C LEU A 114 0.45 7.71 5.49
N SER A 115 -0.65 7.08 5.05
CA SER A 115 -1.68 6.52 5.95
C SER A 115 -1.11 5.40 6.82
N GLN A 116 -0.29 4.53 6.23
CA GLN A 116 0.38 3.45 6.94
C GLN A 116 1.37 3.98 7.98
N ASN A 117 2.08 5.07 7.67
CA ASN A 117 2.94 5.73 8.67
C ASN A 117 2.11 6.30 9.84
N ILE A 118 0.98 6.95 9.55
CA ILE A 118 0.07 7.46 10.59
C ILE A 118 -0.45 6.32 11.48
N PHE A 119 -0.81 5.17 10.92
CA PHE A 119 -1.25 4.01 11.71
C PHE A 119 -0.15 3.46 12.61
N THR A 120 1.08 3.35 12.10
CA THR A 120 2.22 2.91 12.91
C THR A 120 2.49 3.86 14.07
N VAL A 121 2.43 5.19 13.84
CA VAL A 121 2.62 6.18 14.92
C VAL A 121 1.43 6.19 15.89
N ALA A 122 0.21 6.03 15.37
CA ALA A 122 -1.01 5.99 16.18
C ALA A 122 -1.05 4.77 17.12
N SER A 123 -0.26 3.74 16.82
CA SER A 123 -0.07 2.57 17.69
C SER A 123 0.61 2.89 19.01
N ILE A 124 1.36 3.99 19.07
CA ILE A 124 2.11 4.42 20.25
C ILE A 124 1.35 5.53 20.97
N ARG A 125 0.72 6.45 20.22
CA ARG A 125 0.00 7.61 20.76
C ARG A 125 -1.25 7.90 19.95
N THR A 126 -2.38 8.15 20.62
CA THR A 126 -3.62 8.54 19.93
C THR A 126 -3.48 9.93 19.31
N ILE A 127 -3.57 10.01 17.98
CA ILE A 127 -3.49 11.28 17.24
C ILE A 127 -4.83 11.52 16.52
N ALA A 128 -5.33 12.76 16.56
CA ALA A 128 -6.61 13.14 15.94
C ALA A 128 -6.69 12.85 14.43
N LEU A 129 -5.54 12.81 13.72
CA LEU A 129 -5.44 12.48 12.30
C LEU A 129 -5.72 11.01 11.96
N LEU A 130 -5.91 10.14 12.96
CA LEU A 130 -6.18 8.72 12.76
C LEU A 130 -7.46 8.49 11.94
N SER A 131 -8.51 9.29 12.18
CA SER A 131 -9.78 9.20 11.44
C SER A 131 -9.59 9.46 9.94
N GLY A 132 -8.78 10.46 9.58
CA GLY A 132 -8.42 10.76 8.19
C GLY A 132 -7.68 9.61 7.52
N GLY A 133 -6.70 9.02 8.21
CA GLY A 133 -5.99 7.83 7.72
C GLY A 133 -6.92 6.65 7.45
N ARG A 134 -7.95 6.43 8.29
CA ARG A 134 -8.96 5.37 8.07
C ARG A 134 -9.75 5.59 6.80
N ILE A 135 -10.24 6.81 6.58
CA ILE A 135 -11.01 7.15 5.38
C ILE A 135 -10.16 6.92 4.13
N VAL A 136 -8.91 7.40 4.12
CA VAL A 136 -7.99 7.22 2.99
C VAL A 136 -7.74 5.74 2.74
N SER A 137 -7.46 4.94 3.78
CA SER A 137 -7.26 3.50 3.64
C SER A 137 -8.48 2.78 3.08
N LEU A 138 -9.69 3.16 3.51
CA LEU A 138 -10.95 2.59 3.03
C LEU A 138 -11.20 2.94 1.55
N VAL A 139 -10.97 4.20 1.17
CA VAL A 139 -11.07 4.63 -0.24
C VAL A 139 -10.12 3.81 -1.11
N ILE A 140 -8.88 3.59 -0.67
CA ILE A 140 -7.89 2.82 -1.42
C ILE A 140 -8.28 1.34 -1.50
N THR A 141 -8.84 0.76 -0.43
CA THR A 141 -9.39 -0.60 -0.44
C THR A 141 -10.51 -0.73 -1.48
N ILE A 142 -11.46 0.22 -1.52
CA ILE A 142 -12.57 0.21 -2.48
C ILE A 142 -12.05 0.32 -3.92
N VAL A 143 -11.12 1.24 -4.18
CA VAL A 143 -10.51 1.42 -5.51
C VAL A 143 -9.77 0.15 -5.95
N SER A 144 -9.00 -0.48 -5.05
CA SER A 144 -8.30 -1.73 -5.35
C SER A 144 -9.28 -2.87 -5.63
N TYR A 145 -10.33 -2.99 -4.82
CA TYR A 145 -11.39 -3.98 -4.99
C TYR A 145 -12.10 -3.82 -6.33
N PHE A 146 -12.43 -2.57 -6.71
CA PHE A 146 -13.04 -2.26 -8.00
C PHE A 146 -12.17 -2.75 -9.15
N PHE A 147 -10.86 -2.44 -9.15
CA PHE A 147 -9.97 -2.90 -10.21
C PHE A 147 -9.78 -4.41 -10.23
N LEU A 148 -9.59 -5.07 -9.10
CA LEU A 148 -9.46 -6.54 -9.02
C LEU A 148 -10.69 -7.26 -9.54
N THR A 149 -11.88 -6.75 -9.20
CA THR A 149 -13.14 -7.31 -9.67
C THR A 149 -13.26 -7.16 -11.20
N ASN A 150 -12.89 -6.01 -11.75
CA ASN A 150 -12.86 -5.80 -13.20
C ASN A 150 -11.88 -6.77 -13.90
N ILE A 151 -10.70 -7.00 -13.32
CA ILE A 151 -9.72 -7.95 -13.84
C ILE A 151 -10.28 -9.38 -13.79
N ALA A 152 -10.88 -9.78 -12.67
CA ALA A 152 -11.48 -11.10 -12.50
C ALA A 152 -12.55 -11.38 -13.56
N PHE A 153 -13.42 -10.41 -13.86
CA PHE A 153 -14.42 -10.54 -14.92
C PHE A 153 -13.81 -10.53 -16.33
N SER A 154 -12.73 -9.77 -16.55
CA SER A 154 -12.04 -9.71 -17.84
C SER A 154 -11.39 -11.04 -18.24
N LEU A 155 -10.97 -11.86 -17.27
CA LEU A 155 -10.37 -13.17 -17.51
C LEU A 155 -11.35 -14.19 -18.14
N ARG A 156 -12.65 -13.87 -18.24
CA ARG A 156 -13.71 -14.73 -18.82
C ARG A 156 -13.65 -16.18 -18.32
N LEU A 157 -13.26 -16.37 -17.06
CA LEU A 157 -13.22 -17.66 -16.39
C LEU A 157 -14.66 -18.12 -16.09
N SER A 158 -14.87 -19.43 -15.97
CA SER A 158 -16.16 -19.99 -15.55
C SER A 158 -16.64 -19.40 -14.21
N ILE A 159 -17.92 -19.55 -13.89
CA ILE A 159 -18.53 -18.92 -12.71
C ILE A 159 -17.82 -19.30 -11.39
N LEU A 160 -17.38 -20.56 -11.27
CA LEU A 160 -16.75 -21.12 -10.07
C LEU A 160 -15.37 -20.51 -9.78
N PRO A 161 -14.37 -20.55 -10.69
CA PRO A 161 -13.06 -19.95 -10.44
C PRO A 161 -13.13 -18.44 -10.25
N THR A 162 -14.02 -17.73 -10.97
CA THR A 162 -14.21 -16.29 -10.80
C THR A 162 -14.76 -15.96 -9.42
N GLY A 163 -15.79 -16.69 -8.96
CA GLY A 163 -16.36 -16.53 -7.62
C GLY A 163 -15.34 -16.83 -6.51
N PHE A 164 -14.52 -17.86 -6.69
CA PHE A 164 -13.47 -18.20 -5.72
C PHE A 164 -12.37 -17.14 -5.65
N LEU A 165 -11.95 -16.58 -6.80
CA LEU A 165 -11.00 -15.48 -6.85
C LEU A 165 -11.56 -14.28 -6.08
N ILE A 166 -12.81 -13.89 -6.38
CA ILE A 166 -13.51 -12.78 -5.71
C ILE A 166 -13.59 -12.97 -4.20
N PHE A 167 -13.91 -14.18 -3.77
CA PHE A 167 -13.95 -14.52 -2.36
C PHE A 167 -12.58 -14.32 -1.69
N ILE A 168 -11.50 -14.82 -2.29
CA ILE A 168 -10.14 -14.70 -1.73
C ILE A 168 -9.74 -13.24 -1.55
N PHE A 169 -9.80 -12.42 -2.60
CA PHE A 169 -9.35 -11.03 -2.45
C PHE A 169 -10.30 -10.19 -1.57
N SER A 170 -11.61 -10.47 -1.59
CA SER A 170 -12.54 -9.83 -0.65
C SER A 170 -12.18 -10.15 0.79
N PHE A 171 -11.89 -11.43 1.09
CA PHE A 171 -11.52 -11.87 2.43
C PHE A 171 -10.30 -11.13 2.97
N PHE A 172 -9.21 -11.07 2.18
CA PHE A 172 -7.99 -10.35 2.59
C PHE A 172 -8.21 -8.83 2.75
N LEU A 173 -8.98 -8.21 1.86
CA LEU A 173 -9.26 -6.77 1.93
C LEU A 173 -10.18 -6.41 3.12
N VAL A 174 -11.11 -7.28 3.47
CA VAL A 174 -11.97 -7.11 4.65
C VAL A 174 -11.18 -7.28 5.93
N LEU A 175 -10.31 -8.30 6.04
CA LEU A 175 -9.43 -8.48 7.19
C LEU A 175 -8.61 -7.22 7.47
N GLN A 176 -7.98 -6.68 6.42
CA GLN A 176 -7.24 -5.43 6.51
C GLN A 176 -8.07 -4.26 7.04
N SER A 177 -9.32 -4.14 6.58
CA SER A 177 -10.22 -3.08 7.03
C SER A 177 -10.62 -3.26 8.50
N LEU A 178 -10.82 -4.50 8.93
CA LEU A 178 -11.16 -4.84 10.31
C LEU A 178 -10.02 -4.57 11.28
N ASP A 179 -8.77 -4.90 10.93
CA ASP A 179 -7.60 -4.67 11.80
C ASP A 179 -7.41 -3.19 12.14
N CYS A 180 -7.63 -2.31 11.16
CA CYS A 180 -7.61 -0.86 11.36
C CYS A 180 -8.69 -0.38 12.37
N SER A 181 -9.81 -1.09 12.47
CA SER A 181 -10.90 -0.80 13.39
C SER A 181 -10.73 -1.45 14.78
N PHE A 182 -10.12 -2.63 14.83
CA PHE A 182 -9.94 -3.43 16.05
C PHE A 182 -8.85 -2.85 16.95
N PHE A 183 -7.75 -2.40 16.35
CA PHE A 183 -6.65 -1.75 17.07
C PHE A 183 -7.13 -0.54 17.91
N ASN A 184 -8.15 0.19 17.42
CA ASN A 184 -8.76 1.31 18.14
C ASN A 184 -9.57 0.89 19.37
N ARG A 185 -10.26 -0.26 19.30
CA ARG A 185 -11.14 -0.73 20.39
C ARG A 185 -10.34 -1.17 21.60
N ILE A 186 -9.18 -1.80 21.41
CA ILE A 186 -8.29 -2.18 22.51
C ILE A 186 -7.78 -0.94 23.26
N PHE A 187 -7.40 0.11 22.53
CA PHE A 187 -6.95 1.37 23.14
C PHE A 187 -8.05 2.10 23.91
N LEU A 188 -9.29 2.12 23.38
CA LEU A 188 -10.42 2.75 24.08
C LEU A 188 -10.85 1.96 25.32
N HIS A 189 -10.81 0.63 25.30
CA HIS A 189 -11.21 -0.16 26.48
C HIS A 189 -10.16 -0.15 27.60
N HIS A 190 -8.88 0.12 27.29
CA HIS A 190 -7.82 0.23 28.29
C HIS A 190 -7.70 1.65 28.90
N ASN A 191 -8.18 2.70 28.21
CA ASN A 191 -8.15 4.08 28.70
C ASN A 191 -9.38 4.52 29.51
N TRP A 192 -10.40 3.65 29.67
CA TRP A 192 -11.59 3.98 30.49
C TRP A 192 -11.47 3.56 31.97
N THR A 193 -10.35 2.94 32.40
CA THR A 193 -10.17 2.55 33.81
C THR A 193 -9.49 3.60 34.69
N PHE A 194 -9.11 4.78 34.19
CA PHE A 194 -8.55 5.83 35.07
C PHE A 194 -9.06 7.26 34.77
N PRO A 195 -10.35 7.57 35.01
CA PRO A 195 -10.76 8.92 35.35
C PRO A 195 -10.63 9.10 36.87
N GLY A 196 -9.41 9.35 37.36
CA GLY A 196 -9.20 9.66 38.77
C GLY A 196 -7.83 9.24 39.26
N LEU A 197 -6.87 10.16 39.18
CA LEU A 197 -5.75 10.38 40.11
C LEU A 197 -4.91 11.54 39.53
N ALA A 198 -5.58 12.67 39.34
CA ALA A 198 -4.95 13.99 39.36
C ALA A 198 -5.41 14.62 40.67
N GLY A 199 -4.68 14.31 41.73
CA GLY A 199 -4.70 14.94 43.05
C GLY A 199 -3.24 15.10 43.47
#